data_AF-A0A7D6XNA0-F1
#
_entry.id   AF-A0A7D6XNA0-F1
#
_cell.length_a   1.000
_cell.length_b   1.000
_cell.length_c   1.000
_cell.angle_alpha   90.00
_cell.angle_beta   90.00
_cell.angle_gamma   90.00
#
_symmetry.space_group_name_H-M   'P 1'
#
loop_
_entity.id
_entity.type
_entity.pdbx_description
1 polymer ?
#
loop_
_entity_poly.entity_id
_entity_poly.type
_entity_poly.pdbx_seq_one_letter_code
_entity_poly.pdbx_strand_id
1 'polypeptide(L)'
;MKEFSDSQNMMEAGAFSFNNELEEKIIPQEVTRIEDMAFEGCPKLSHAYLLPSMDHIGSNVFDRCGALKAIFVEQGEEEKIKRELSPGMQGKLMAV
;
A
#
# COMPACT_ATOMS: atom_id res chain seq x y z
N MET A 1 -11.36 -18.34 23.07
CA MET A 1 -10.61 -17.09 23.29
C MET A 1 -9.52 -17.10 22.24
N LYS A 2 -9.64 -16.27 21.19
CA LYS A 2 -8.58 -16.20 20.17
C LYS A 2 -7.46 -15.37 20.76
N GLU A 3 -6.28 -15.98 20.80
CA GLU A 3 -5.06 -15.38 21.33
C GLU A 3 -4.70 -14.12 20.57
N PHE A 4 -4.42 -13.06 21.32
CA PHE A 4 -3.75 -11.86 20.85
C PHE A 4 -2.33 -12.23 20.43
N SER A 5 -2.10 -12.22 19.12
CA SER A 5 -0.80 -11.97 18.52
C SER A 5 -1.03 -10.78 17.59
N ASP A 6 -0.68 -9.57 18.04
CA ASP A 6 -0.87 -8.29 17.34
C ASP A 6 -0.04 -8.16 16.03
N SER A 7 0.37 -9.29 15.44
CA SER A 7 1.13 -9.39 14.20
C SER A 7 0.35 -9.99 13.03
N GLN A 8 -0.86 -10.48 13.25
CA GLN A 8 -1.70 -10.95 12.15
C GLN A 8 -2.31 -9.72 11.49
N ASN A 9 -2.07 -9.55 10.18
CA ASN A 9 -2.70 -8.57 9.28
C ASN A 9 -1.87 -7.32 8.88
N MET A 10 -0.54 -7.45 8.80
CA MET A 10 0.31 -6.39 8.21
C MET A 10 1.16 -6.88 7.04
N MET A 11 1.55 -5.96 6.16
CA MET A 11 2.70 -6.14 5.27
C MET A 11 3.95 -5.58 5.93
N GLU A 12 4.94 -6.45 6.11
CA GLU A 12 6.20 -6.09 6.76
C GLU A 12 6.98 -5.02 5.98
N ALA A 13 7.84 -4.31 6.70
CA ALA A 13 8.69 -3.29 6.12
C ALA A 13 9.55 -3.89 5.01
N GLY A 14 9.50 -3.27 3.84
CA GLY A 14 10.19 -3.71 2.64
C GLY A 14 9.83 -5.10 2.10
N ALA A 15 8.66 -5.64 2.44
CA ALA A 15 8.21 -6.97 2.00
C ALA A 15 8.32 -7.22 0.48
N PHE A 16 8.16 -6.18 -0.34
CA PHE A 16 8.30 -6.20 -1.79
C PHE A 16 9.28 -5.13 -2.31
N SER A 17 10.16 -4.58 -1.48
CA SER A 17 11.12 -3.57 -1.96
C SER A 17 11.98 -4.12 -3.10
N PHE A 18 12.23 -3.27 -4.10
CA PHE A 18 13.06 -3.56 -5.28
C PHE A 18 12.59 -4.77 -6.10
N ASN A 19 11.31 -5.13 -6.02
CA ASN A 19 10.78 -6.22 -6.81
C ASN A 19 10.64 -5.82 -8.29
N ASN A 20 11.48 -6.42 -9.13
CA ASN A 20 11.55 -6.14 -10.56
C ASN A 20 10.47 -6.84 -11.39
N GLU A 21 9.65 -7.70 -10.79
CA GLU A 21 8.61 -8.48 -11.49
C GLU A 21 7.19 -8.14 -11.03
N LEU A 22 7.02 -7.37 -9.95
CA LEU A 22 5.71 -6.99 -9.45
C LEU A 22 5.08 -5.93 -10.36
N GLU A 23 4.10 -6.33 -11.16
CA GLU A 23 3.36 -5.44 -12.07
C GLU A 23 2.12 -4.83 -11.42
N GLU A 24 1.43 -5.60 -10.57
CA GLU A 24 0.22 -5.20 -9.88
C GLU A 24 0.17 -5.81 -8.48
N LYS A 25 -0.44 -5.10 -7.54
CA LYS A 25 -0.65 -5.62 -6.19
C LYS A 25 -2.05 -5.36 -5.69
N ILE A 26 -2.76 -6.45 -5.39
CA ILE A 26 -3.99 -6.42 -4.60
C ILE A 26 -3.62 -6.69 -3.14
N ILE A 27 -3.99 -5.76 -2.25
CA ILE A 27 -3.82 -5.95 -0.82
C ILE A 27 -4.94 -6.86 -0.30
N PRO A 28 -4.61 -7.99 0.37
CA PRO A 28 -5.62 -8.88 0.93
C PRO A 28 -6.53 -8.18 1.93
N GLN A 29 -7.82 -8.56 1.97
CA GLN A 29 -8.84 -8.04 2.89
C GLN A 29 -8.45 -8.09 4.36
N GLU A 30 -7.62 -9.07 4.73
CA GLU A 30 -7.13 -9.19 6.10
C GLU A 30 -6.15 -8.08 6.45
N VAL A 31 -5.31 -7.61 5.51
CA VAL A 31 -4.27 -6.62 5.80
C VAL A 31 -4.88 -5.28 6.15
N THR A 32 -4.53 -4.74 7.32
CA THR A 32 -4.94 -3.41 7.77
C THR A 32 -3.76 -2.45 7.91
N ARG A 33 -2.52 -2.94 7.81
CA ARG A 33 -1.30 -2.14 7.98
C ARG A 33 -0.28 -2.45 6.88
N ILE A 34 0.34 -1.42 6.34
CA ILE A 34 1.48 -1.55 5.43
C ILE A 34 2.62 -0.78 6.06
N GLU A 35 3.70 -1.46 6.41
CA GLU A 35 4.85 -0.85 7.07
C GLU A 35 5.78 -0.17 6.04
N ASP A 36 6.79 0.54 6.54
CA ASP A 36 7.69 1.38 5.74
C ASP A 36 8.30 0.65 4.53
N MET A 37 8.39 1.38 3.41
CA MET A 37 9.07 0.94 2.18
C MET A 37 8.55 -0.37 1.57
N ALA A 38 7.37 -0.87 1.97
CA ALA A 38 6.86 -2.19 1.58
C ALA A 38 6.89 -2.47 0.07
N PHE A 39 6.72 -1.46 -0.80
CA PHE A 39 6.86 -1.58 -2.27
C PHE A 39 7.91 -0.61 -2.85
N GLU A 40 8.82 -0.08 -2.03
CA GLU A 40 9.82 0.88 -2.51
C GLU A 40 10.61 0.31 -3.69
N GLY A 41 10.76 1.08 -4.76
CA GLY A 41 11.62 0.74 -5.88
C GLY A 41 11.12 -0.43 -6.72
N CYS A 42 9.81 -0.69 -6.78
CA CYS A 42 9.24 -1.65 -7.74
C CYS A 42 9.09 -0.99 -9.13
N PRO A 43 10.00 -1.21 -10.11
CA PRO A 43 10.00 -0.45 -11.36
C PRO A 43 8.86 -0.82 -12.31
N LYS A 44 8.30 -2.03 -12.17
CA LYS A 44 7.18 -2.50 -13.01
C LYS A 44 5.81 -2.30 -12.37
N LEU A 45 5.74 -1.94 -11.08
CA LEU A 45 4.48 -1.81 -10.37
C LEU A 45 3.69 -0.66 -10.96
N SER A 46 2.58 -1.01 -11.61
CA SER A 46 1.74 -0.09 -12.38
C SER A 46 0.43 0.25 -11.66
N HIS A 47 -0.12 -0.70 -10.90
CA HIS A 47 -1.35 -0.53 -10.12
C HIS A 47 -1.22 -1.17 -8.73
N ALA A 48 -1.72 -0.47 -7.71
CA ALA A 48 -1.90 -1.01 -6.37
C ALA A 48 -3.35 -0.83 -5.93
N TYR A 49 -3.92 -1.85 -5.29
CA TYR A 49 -5.31 -1.85 -4.82
C TYR A 49 -5.32 -1.97 -3.29
N LEU A 50 -5.50 -0.83 -2.62
CA LEU A 50 -5.69 -0.69 -1.17
C LEU A 50 -7.19 -0.67 -0.86
N LEU A 51 -7.88 -1.77 -1.16
CA LEU A 51 -9.33 -1.90 -0.95
C LEU A 51 -9.75 -2.02 0.52
N PRO A 52 -9.02 -2.74 1.39
CA PRO A 52 -9.41 -2.81 2.79
C PRO A 52 -9.20 -1.46 3.48
N SER A 53 -9.91 -1.21 4.58
CA SER A 53 -9.64 -0.01 5.40
C SER A 53 -8.25 -0.13 6.02
N MET A 54 -7.32 0.69 5.53
CA MET A 54 -5.94 0.74 6.00
C MET A 54 -5.88 1.62 7.26
N ASP A 55 -5.43 1.06 8.37
CA ASP A 55 -5.18 1.79 9.62
C ASP A 55 -3.83 2.49 9.63
N HIS A 56 -2.86 1.95 8.89
CA HIS A 56 -1.52 2.52 8.79
C HIS A 56 -0.90 2.28 7.42
N ILE A 57 -0.32 3.32 6.84
CA ILE A 57 0.55 3.23 5.67
C ILE A 57 1.87 3.90 6.03
N GLY A 58 2.94 3.13 5.98
CA GLY A 58 4.27 3.56 6.33
C GLY A 58 4.84 4.59 5.35
N SER A 59 6.00 5.09 5.71
CA SER A 59 6.76 6.02 4.90
C SER A 59 7.28 5.33 3.64
N ASN A 60 7.29 6.06 2.51
CA ASN A 60 7.91 5.63 1.25
C ASN A 60 7.41 4.29 0.68
N VAL A 61 6.20 3.86 1.05
CA VAL A 61 5.63 2.57 0.63
C VAL A 61 5.68 2.36 -0.88
N PHE A 62 5.43 3.41 -1.68
CA PHE A 62 5.51 3.36 -3.15
C PHE A 62 6.60 4.28 -3.72
N ASP A 63 7.60 4.65 -2.90
CA ASP A 63 8.67 5.50 -3.40
C ASP A 63 9.44 4.79 -4.52
N ARG A 64 9.97 5.55 -5.49
CA ARG A 64 10.71 5.03 -6.66
C ARG A 64 9.96 4.01 -7.53
N CYS A 65 8.64 3.86 -7.39
CA CYS A 65 7.81 3.06 -8.29
C CYS A 65 7.53 3.83 -9.59
N GLY A 66 8.50 3.85 -10.51
CA GLY A 66 8.46 4.69 -11.71
C GLY A 66 7.30 4.39 -12.68
N ALA A 67 6.79 3.16 -12.70
CA ALA A 67 5.66 2.76 -13.53
C ALA A 67 4.28 2.97 -12.86
N LEU A 68 4.23 3.35 -11.58
CA LEU A 68 2.97 3.38 -10.83
C LEU A 68 2.04 4.45 -11.39
N LYS A 69 0.90 4.04 -11.92
CA LYS A 69 -0.10 4.92 -12.55
C LYS A 69 -1.19 5.29 -11.56
N ALA A 70 -1.73 4.30 -10.85
CA ALA A 70 -2.85 4.50 -9.96
C ALA A 70 -2.73 3.64 -8.69
N ILE A 71 -3.23 4.21 -7.59
CA ILE A 71 -3.48 3.53 -6.34
C ILE A 71 -4.99 3.57 -6.13
N PHE A 72 -5.63 2.41 -6.23
CA PHE A 72 -7.06 2.25 -6.10
C PHE A 72 -7.44 2.03 -4.64
N VAL A 73 -8.47 2.74 -4.17
CA VAL A 73 -8.98 2.66 -2.81
C VAL A 73 -10.50 2.60 -2.82
N GLU A 74 -11.11 2.07 -1.75
CA GLU A 74 -12.57 2.11 -1.60
C GLU A 74 -13.11 3.53 -1.40
N GLN A 75 -14.33 3.77 -1.89
CA GLN A 75 -15.05 5.02 -1.68
C GLN A 75 -15.18 5.34 -0.19
N GLY A 76 -14.74 6.54 0.21
CA GLY A 76 -14.78 7.01 1.59
C GLY A 76 -13.44 6.85 2.34
N GLU A 77 -12.52 6.02 1.84
CA GLU A 77 -11.20 5.82 2.46
C GLU A 77 -10.13 6.74 1.86
N GLU A 78 -10.44 7.53 0.83
CA GLU A 78 -9.48 8.37 0.11
C GLU A 78 -8.83 9.40 1.04
N GLU A 79 -9.61 10.05 1.90
CA GLU A 79 -9.10 11.07 2.81
C GLU A 79 -8.25 10.48 3.93
N LYS A 80 -8.56 9.25 4.37
CA LYS A 80 -7.74 8.51 5.35
C LYS A 80 -6.39 8.16 4.70
N ILE A 81 -6.44 7.53 3.53
CA ILE A 81 -5.24 7.09 2.81
C ILE A 81 -4.39 8.28 2.36
N LYS A 82 -4.97 9.37 1.86
CA LYS A 82 -4.22 10.59 1.47
C LYS A 82 -3.34 11.13 2.60
N ARG A 83 -3.80 11.06 3.86
CA ARG A 83 -3.07 11.58 5.02
C ARG A 83 -1.85 10.75 5.37
N GLU A 84 -1.95 9.43 5.18
CA GLU A 84 -0.87 8.48 5.48
C GLU A 84 0.10 8.33 4.28
N LEU A 85 -0.40 8.49 3.06
CA LEU A 85 0.40 8.35 1.85
C LEU A 85 1.40 9.50 1.69
N SER A 86 2.58 9.20 1.17
CA SER A 86 3.59 10.23 0.89
C SER A 86 3.06 11.27 -0.12
N PRO A 87 3.39 12.58 0.05
CA PRO A 87 2.81 13.65 -0.79
C PRO A 87 2.98 13.44 -2.29
N GLY A 88 4.10 12.86 -2.72
CA GLY A 88 4.38 12.56 -4.13
C GLY A 88 3.46 11.49 -4.75
N MET A 89 2.78 10.69 -3.92
CA MET A 89 1.90 9.62 -4.37
C MET A 89 0.41 10.00 -4.32
N GLN A 90 0.04 11.07 -3.62
CA GLN A 90 -1.36 11.50 -3.47
C GLN A 90 -2.05 11.77 -4.82
N GLY A 91 -1.30 12.29 -5.81
CA GLY A 91 -1.81 12.55 -7.17
C GLY A 91 -2.12 11.29 -7.99
N LYS A 92 -1.81 10.10 -7.47
CA LYS A 92 -2.08 8.80 -8.11
C LYS A 92 -3.27 8.07 -7.46
N LEU A 93 -3.88 8.62 -6.42
CA LEU A 93 -5.03 8.00 -5.75
C LEU A 93 -6.29 8.10 -6.61
N MET A 94 -6.99 6.98 -6.74
CA MET A 94 -8.26 6.86 -7.45
C MET A 94 -9.24 6.04 -6.60
N ALA A 95 -10.46 6.54 -6.45
CA ALA A 95 -11.54 5.77 -5.83
C ALA A 95 -12.18 4.84 -6.88
N VAL A 96 -12.54 3.62 -6.47
CA VAL A 96 -13.27 2.65 -7.31
C VAL A 96 -14.76 2.59 -7.01
#